data_AF-A0A7X5Y6R9-F1
#
_entry.id   AF-A0A7X5Y6R9-F1
#
_cell.length_a   1.000
_cell.length_b   1.000
_cell.length_c   1.000
_cell.angle_alpha   90.00
_cell.angle_beta   90.00
_cell.angle_gamma   90.00
#
_symmetry.space_group_name_H-M   'P 1'
#
loop_
_entity.id
_entity.type
_entity.pdbx_description
1 polymer ?
#
loop_
_entity_poly.entity_id
_entity_poly.type
_entity_poly.pdbx_seq_one_letter_code
_entity_poly.pdbx_strand_id
1 'polypeptide(L)'
;MQVYQITTTCANCRSENRVIIADENASASCQACGSQLLKAKRFAGVIYVMSNPKVQGVKVGMTSRNVFARAKQISGTGVPGDFSVLAAFPSNNPNKDERKVHEKLSRKRIGKEHFDLDPVTAIVRIRTILSKEWVFLDRKHERPVLERLTEQKENAQRRFAGGQSGAPQMDMFDAVGPNPCQPEAPSAQENAAELRPKSFLANLFS
;
A
#
# COMPACT_ATOMS: atom_id res chain seq x y z
N MET A 1 -25.20 -0.58 -13.17
CA MET A 1 -25.04 0.33 -12.01
C MET A 1 -25.77 -0.31 -10.83
N GLN A 2 -25.14 -0.47 -9.68
CA GLN A 2 -25.78 -1.07 -8.49
C GLN A 2 -26.13 0.06 -7.52
N VAL A 3 -27.40 0.14 -7.14
CA VAL A 3 -27.90 1.13 -6.18
C VAL A 3 -28.08 0.44 -4.84
N TYR A 4 -27.55 1.03 -3.77
CA TYR A 4 -27.66 0.50 -2.42
C TYR A 4 -28.50 1.44 -1.56
N GLN A 5 -29.48 0.89 -0.84
CA GLN A 5 -30.19 1.61 0.21
C GLN A 5 -29.62 1.19 1.57
N ILE A 6 -29.11 2.15 2.32
CA ILE A 6 -28.56 1.96 3.67
C ILE A 6 -29.46 2.70 4.65
N THR A 7 -30.03 1.95 5.59
CA THR A 7 -30.72 2.54 6.74
C THR A 7 -29.74 2.61 7.90
N THR A 8 -29.55 3.80 8.47
CA THR A 8 -28.64 4.02 9.59
C THR A 8 -29.25 4.96 10.61
N THR A 9 -28.94 4.74 11.89
CA THR A 9 -29.34 5.61 12.99
C THR A 9 -28.24 6.62 13.28
N CYS A 10 -28.60 7.89 13.36
CA CYS A 10 -27.63 8.95 13.67
C CYS A 10 -27.06 8.78 15.09
N ALA A 11 -25.73 8.75 15.23
CA ALA A 11 -25.09 8.68 16.54
C ALA A 11 -25.39 9.91 17.43
N ASN A 12 -25.61 11.07 16.82
CA ASN A 12 -25.89 12.32 17.54
C ASN A 12 -27.36 12.45 18.00
N CYS A 13 -28.32 12.46 17.05
CA CYS A 13 -29.74 12.71 17.37
C CYS A 13 -30.64 11.45 17.39
N ARG A 14 -30.07 10.26 17.14
CA ARG A 14 -30.78 8.97 17.08
C ARG A 14 -31.91 8.86 16.03
N SER A 15 -32.05 9.86 15.15
CA SER A 15 -33.00 9.76 14.04
C SER A 15 -32.60 8.64 13.07
N GLU A 16 -33.62 7.96 12.55
CA GLU A 16 -33.45 7.00 11.45
C GLU A 16 -33.24 7.78 10.15
N ASN A 17 -32.19 7.43 9.41
CA ASN A 17 -31.85 8.07 8.14
C ASN A 17 -31.74 6.98 7.06
N ARG A 18 -32.35 7.23 5.92
CA ARG A 18 -32.28 6.37 4.74
C ARG A 18 -31.40 7.03 3.69
N VAL A 19 -30.30 6.38 3.36
CA VAL A 19 -29.31 6.88 2.43
C VAL A 19 -29.32 5.99 1.19
N ILE A 20 -29.48 6.60 0.02
CA ILE A 20 -29.33 5.92 -1.27
C ILE A 20 -27.95 6.25 -1.81
N ILE A 21 -27.15 5.22 -2.08
CA ILE A 21 -25.82 5.35 -2.70
C ILE A 21 -25.93 4.84 -4.12
N ALA A 22 -25.87 5.76 -5.07
CA ALA A 22 -25.84 5.49 -6.51
C ALA A 22 -24.45 5.70 -7.13
N ASP A 23 -23.66 6.61 -6.55
CA ASP A 23 -22.39 7.08 -7.13
C ASP A 23 -21.13 6.45 -6.49
N GLU A 24 -20.00 6.66 -7.16
CA GLU A 24 -18.69 6.08 -6.81
C GLU A 24 -18.10 6.63 -5.51
N ASN A 25 -18.48 7.84 -5.11
CA ASN A 25 -18.11 8.43 -3.83
C ASN A 25 -19.33 9.15 -3.27
N ALA A 26 -19.80 8.71 -2.11
CA ALA A 26 -20.99 9.28 -1.49
C ALA A 26 -20.69 9.59 -0.02
N SER A 27 -20.94 10.83 0.38
CA SER A 27 -21.07 11.22 1.77
C SER A 27 -22.54 11.48 2.06
N ALA A 28 -23.07 10.91 3.13
CA ALA A 28 -24.42 11.21 3.57
C ALA A 28 -24.40 11.82 4.97
N SER A 29 -25.25 12.82 5.15
CA SER A 29 -25.43 13.55 6.39
C SER A 29 -26.84 13.30 6.93
N CYS A 30 -26.98 13.47 8.24
CA CYS A 30 -28.25 13.31 8.92
C CYS A 30 -29.23 14.39 8.48
N GLN A 31 -30.44 13.98 8.12
CA GLN A 31 -31.51 14.90 7.71
C GLN A 31 -32.03 15.74 8.88
N ALA A 32 -31.87 15.28 10.13
CA ALA A 32 -32.36 15.98 11.31
C ALA A 32 -31.34 16.96 11.91
N CYS A 33 -30.06 16.59 12.01
CA CYS A 33 -29.04 17.42 12.69
C CYS A 33 -27.81 17.75 11.84
N GLY A 34 -27.77 17.30 10.58
CA GLY A 34 -26.65 17.60 9.67
C GLY A 34 -25.35 16.83 9.95
N SER A 35 -25.26 16.03 11.01
CA SER A 35 -24.05 15.26 11.32
C SER A 35 -23.72 14.24 10.24
N GLN A 36 -22.45 14.04 9.93
CA GLN A 36 -22.02 13.05 8.95
C GLN A 36 -22.37 11.61 9.40
N LEU A 37 -23.14 10.89 8.59
CA LEU A 37 -23.57 9.52 8.88
C LEU A 37 -22.57 8.50 8.34
N LEU A 38 -22.17 8.66 7.07
CA LEU A 38 -21.28 7.71 6.40
C LEU A 38 -20.52 8.38 5.26
N LYS A 39 -19.36 7.80 4.95
CA LYS A 39 -18.55 8.12 3.77
C LYS A 39 -18.24 6.82 3.05
N ALA A 40 -18.82 6.65 1.87
CA ALA A 40 -18.57 5.54 0.98
C ALA A 40 -17.55 5.94 -0.08
N LYS A 41 -16.59 5.06 -0.32
CA LYS A 41 -15.58 5.20 -1.37
C LYS A 41 -15.53 3.91 -2.18
N ARG A 42 -15.69 4.03 -3.49
CA ARG A 42 -15.56 2.90 -4.41
C ARG A 42 -14.09 2.66 -4.75
N PHE A 43 -13.73 1.39 -4.87
CA PHE A 43 -12.43 0.93 -5.35
C PHE A 43 -12.61 0.06 -6.59
N ALA A 44 -11.66 0.12 -7.52
CA ALA A 44 -11.71 -0.64 -8.78
C ALA A 44 -11.49 -2.15 -8.57
N GLY A 45 -10.85 -2.53 -7.47
CA GLY A 45 -10.69 -3.91 -7.05
C GLY A 45 -10.03 -4.00 -5.69
N VAL A 46 -9.64 -5.22 -5.32
CA VAL A 46 -8.92 -5.47 -4.07
C VAL A 46 -7.75 -6.41 -4.33
N ILE A 47 -6.71 -6.25 -3.53
CA ILE A 47 -5.69 -7.29 -3.32
C ILE A 47 -6.13 -8.09 -2.10
N TYR A 48 -6.11 -9.41 -2.17
CA TYR A 48 -6.46 -10.27 -1.05
C TYR A 48 -5.29 -11.18 -0.67
N VAL A 49 -5.28 -11.55 0.61
CA VAL A 49 -4.37 -12.56 1.16
C VAL A 49 -5.22 -13.72 1.63
N MET A 50 -4.90 -14.92 1.16
CA MET A 50 -5.57 -16.15 1.58
C MET A 50 -4.55 -17.17 2.05
N SER A 51 -4.96 -17.98 3.01
CA SER A 51 -4.21 -19.15 3.47
C SER A 51 -5.09 -20.40 3.36
N ASN A 52 -4.43 -21.54 3.19
CA ASN A 52 -5.05 -22.85 3.32
C ASN A 52 -4.19 -23.65 4.30
N PRO A 53 -4.73 -24.18 5.41
CA PRO A 53 -3.96 -24.95 6.39
C PRO A 53 -3.28 -26.21 5.80
N LYS A 54 -3.76 -26.71 4.66
CA LYS A 54 -3.20 -27.89 3.97
C LYS A 54 -2.12 -27.55 2.94
N VAL A 55 -1.85 -26.27 2.69
CA VAL A 55 -0.85 -25.81 1.72
C VAL A 55 0.12 -24.89 2.45
N GLN A 56 1.43 -25.13 2.30
CA GLN A 56 2.43 -24.26 2.91
C GLN A 56 2.42 -22.87 2.28
N GLY A 57 2.44 -21.85 3.15
CA GLY A 57 2.54 -20.44 2.76
C GLY A 57 1.19 -19.74 2.54
N VAL A 58 1.27 -18.53 2.00
CA VAL A 58 0.10 -17.69 1.70
C VAL A 58 -0.01 -17.43 0.21
N LYS A 59 -1.25 -17.30 -0.26
CA LYS A 59 -1.54 -16.89 -1.63
C LYS A 59 -1.96 -15.43 -1.65
N VAL A 60 -1.32 -14.65 -2.52
CA VAL A 60 -1.62 -13.23 -2.71
C VAL A 60 -2.08 -13.03 -4.13
N GLY A 61 -3.30 -12.54 -4.29
CA GLY A 61 -3.89 -12.30 -5.60
C GLY A 61 -4.78 -11.06 -5.59
N MET A 62 -5.33 -10.76 -6.76
CA MET A 62 -6.23 -9.63 -6.92
C MET A 62 -7.55 -10.02 -7.58
N THR A 63 -8.56 -9.19 -7.35
CA THR A 63 -9.82 -9.27 -8.09
C THR A 63 -10.38 -7.87 -8.33
N SER A 64 -10.89 -7.63 -9.53
CA SER A 64 -11.72 -6.48 -9.87
C SER A 64 -13.21 -6.72 -9.61
N ARG A 65 -13.58 -7.95 -9.21
CA ARG A 65 -14.94 -8.39 -8.89
C ARG A 65 -15.06 -8.73 -7.40
N ASN A 66 -16.20 -9.27 -6.99
CA ASN A 66 -16.44 -9.69 -5.60
C ASN A 66 -15.40 -10.72 -5.11
N VAL A 67 -14.71 -10.36 -4.03
CA VAL A 67 -13.64 -11.13 -3.36
C VAL A 67 -14.13 -12.48 -2.85
N PHE A 68 -15.31 -12.49 -2.23
CA PHE A 68 -15.89 -13.69 -1.64
C PHE A 68 -16.33 -14.69 -2.71
N ALA A 69 -16.87 -14.19 -3.84
CA ALA A 69 -17.21 -15.04 -4.97
C ALA A 69 -15.97 -15.72 -5.57
N ARG A 70 -14.84 -15.00 -5.63
CA ARG A 70 -13.57 -15.55 -6.13
C ARG A 70 -12.97 -16.58 -5.17
N ALA A 71 -13.01 -16.32 -3.87
CA ALA A 71 -12.56 -17.27 -2.86
C ALA A 71 -13.33 -18.60 -2.94
N LYS A 72 -14.67 -18.52 -3.06
CA LYS A 72 -15.54 -19.70 -3.17
C LYS A 72 -15.29 -20.52 -4.45
N GLN A 73 -14.91 -19.87 -5.56
CA GLN A 73 -14.53 -20.56 -6.79
C GLN A 73 -13.20 -21.32 -6.67
N ILE A 74 -12.22 -20.77 -5.93
CA ILE A 74 -10.89 -21.38 -5.79
C ILE A 74 -10.92 -22.59 -4.85
N SER A 75 -11.76 -22.58 -3.80
CA SER A 75 -11.93 -23.75 -2.92
C SER A 75 -12.52 -24.97 -3.65
N GLY A 76 -13.18 -24.79 -4.80
CA GLY A 76 -13.76 -25.88 -5.59
C GLY A 76 -12.80 -26.55 -6.58
N THR A 77 -11.60 -25.99 -6.82
CA THR A 77 -10.67 -26.49 -7.85
C THR A 77 -9.60 -27.39 -7.25
N GLY A 78 -9.90 -28.66 -7.02
CA GLY A 78 -8.92 -29.76 -6.89
C GLY A 78 -7.84 -29.68 -5.79
N VAL A 79 -7.82 -28.64 -4.97
CA VAL A 79 -6.89 -28.48 -3.84
C VAL A 79 -7.62 -28.89 -2.55
N PRO A 80 -7.02 -29.77 -1.72
CA PRO A 80 -7.65 -30.15 -0.46
C PRO A 80 -7.72 -28.96 0.51
N GLY A 81 -8.90 -28.73 1.08
CA GLY A 81 -9.14 -27.71 2.13
C GLY A 81 -9.67 -26.38 1.61
N ASP A 82 -10.39 -25.66 2.47
CA ASP A 82 -10.99 -24.37 2.13
C ASP A 82 -9.97 -23.23 2.25
N PHE A 83 -9.87 -22.41 1.20
CA PHE A 83 -9.10 -21.17 1.26
C PHE A 83 -9.86 -20.13 2.09
N SER A 84 -9.24 -19.70 3.18
CA SER A 84 -9.77 -18.61 4.02
C SER A 84 -9.14 -17.30 3.60
N VAL A 85 -9.96 -16.29 3.27
CA VAL A 85 -9.46 -14.95 2.98
C VAL A 85 -9.22 -14.22 4.29
N LEU A 86 -7.97 -13.84 4.53
CA LEU A 86 -7.51 -13.27 5.79
C LEU A 86 -7.74 -11.75 5.82
N ALA A 87 -7.27 -11.08 4.77
CA ALA A 87 -7.32 -9.63 4.64
C ALA A 87 -7.51 -9.21 3.19
N ALA A 88 -8.14 -8.05 3.01
CA ALA A 88 -8.33 -7.39 1.73
C ALA A 88 -7.80 -5.94 1.78
N PHE A 89 -7.12 -5.53 0.72
CA PHE A 89 -6.55 -4.20 0.52
C PHE A 89 -7.27 -3.55 -0.66
N PRO A 90 -8.20 -2.61 -0.41
CA PRO A 90 -8.91 -1.92 -1.49
C PRO A 90 -7.96 -1.11 -2.36
N SER A 91 -8.13 -1.19 -3.68
CA SER A 91 -7.25 -0.51 -4.63
C SER A 91 -8.00 0.05 -5.85
N ASN A 92 -7.54 1.21 -6.32
CA ASN A 92 -7.97 1.81 -7.58
C ASN A 92 -7.26 1.19 -8.79
N ASN A 93 -6.13 0.50 -8.60
CA ASN A 93 -5.40 -0.18 -9.67
C ASN A 93 -4.84 -1.52 -9.14
N PRO A 94 -5.68 -2.55 -9.02
CA PRO A 94 -5.28 -3.83 -8.43
C PRO A 94 -4.14 -4.51 -9.20
N ASN A 95 -4.11 -4.42 -10.53
CA ASN A 95 -3.05 -5.01 -11.35
C ASN A 95 -1.66 -4.44 -11.02
N LYS A 96 -1.57 -3.11 -10.87
CA LYS A 96 -0.31 -2.45 -10.56
C LYS A 96 0.16 -2.78 -9.13
N ASP A 97 -0.78 -2.81 -8.20
CA ASP A 97 -0.48 -3.10 -6.79
C ASP A 97 -0.07 -4.55 -6.57
N GLU A 98 -0.74 -5.51 -7.21
CA GLU A 98 -0.37 -6.93 -7.17
C GLU A 98 1.06 -7.12 -7.66
N ARG A 99 1.38 -6.56 -8.85
CA ARG A 99 2.72 -6.65 -9.41
C ARG A 99 3.77 -6.08 -8.45
N LYS A 100 3.50 -4.92 -7.84
CA LYS A 100 4.38 -4.30 -6.85
C LYS A 100 4.61 -5.22 -5.64
N VAL A 101 3.55 -5.84 -5.12
CA VAL A 101 3.65 -6.77 -3.99
C VAL A 101 4.46 -8.01 -4.38
N HIS A 102 4.18 -8.61 -5.53
CA HIS A 102 4.91 -9.79 -6.02
C HIS A 102 6.39 -9.50 -6.25
N GLU A 103 6.72 -8.33 -6.80
CA GLU A 103 8.10 -7.91 -7.02
C GLU A 103 8.85 -7.76 -5.69
N LYS A 104 8.23 -7.13 -4.69
CA LYS A 104 8.83 -6.94 -3.35
C LYS A 104 8.89 -8.23 -2.53
N LEU A 105 8.00 -9.20 -2.77
CA LEU A 105 7.98 -10.50 -2.11
C LEU A 105 8.66 -11.62 -2.92
N SER A 106 9.26 -11.29 -4.07
CA SER A 106 9.88 -12.24 -5.00
C SER A 106 10.87 -13.21 -4.35
N ARG A 107 11.63 -12.74 -3.35
CA ARG A 107 12.60 -13.56 -2.60
C ARG A 107 11.98 -14.72 -1.80
N LYS A 108 10.69 -14.66 -1.51
CA LYS A 108 9.95 -15.67 -0.74
C LYS A 108 8.93 -16.41 -1.60
N ARG A 109 9.04 -16.34 -2.91
CA ARG A 109 8.06 -16.91 -3.84
C ARG A 109 8.26 -18.43 -3.95
N ILE A 110 7.26 -19.21 -3.55
CA ILE A 110 7.23 -20.67 -3.73
C ILE A 110 6.65 -21.02 -5.11
N GLY A 111 5.65 -20.25 -5.55
CA GLY A 111 4.97 -20.48 -6.83
C GLY A 111 4.44 -19.18 -7.45
N LYS A 112 3.66 -19.29 -8.52
CA LYS A 112 3.21 -18.09 -9.28
C LYS A 112 2.50 -17.05 -8.39
N GLU A 113 1.70 -17.48 -7.43
CA GLU A 113 0.97 -16.59 -6.51
C GLU A 113 1.13 -16.99 -5.04
N HIS A 114 2.06 -17.92 -4.75
CA HIS A 114 2.28 -18.49 -3.41
C HIS A 114 3.62 -18.04 -2.84
N PHE A 115 3.62 -17.64 -1.57
CA PHE A 115 4.78 -17.11 -0.88
C PHE A 115 5.00 -17.83 0.46
N ASP A 116 6.26 -18.13 0.78
CA ASP A 116 6.68 -18.75 2.04
C ASP A 116 6.71 -17.71 3.17
N LEU A 117 5.50 -17.37 3.62
CA LEU A 117 5.27 -16.39 4.67
C LEU A 117 4.15 -16.87 5.58
N ASP A 118 4.34 -16.58 6.86
CA ASP A 118 3.27 -16.68 7.85
C ASP A 118 2.15 -15.65 7.53
N PRO A 119 0.86 -16.05 7.66
CA PRO A 119 -0.32 -15.19 7.50
C PRO A 119 -0.19 -13.76 8.06
N VAL A 120 0.22 -13.65 9.33
CA VAL A 120 0.34 -12.38 10.03
C VAL A 120 1.45 -11.54 9.41
N THR A 121 2.60 -12.17 9.17
CA THR A 121 3.76 -11.53 8.54
C THR A 121 3.44 -11.00 7.14
N ALA A 122 2.68 -11.78 6.36
CA ALA A 122 2.30 -11.39 5.00
C ALA A 122 1.43 -10.13 5.00
N ILE A 123 0.39 -10.08 5.85
CA ILE A 123 -0.51 -8.92 5.95
C ILE A 123 0.27 -7.66 6.33
N VAL A 124 1.15 -7.76 7.35
CA VAL A 124 1.99 -6.65 7.80
C VAL A 124 2.91 -6.15 6.68
N ARG A 125 3.57 -7.06 5.95
CA ARG A 125 4.46 -6.69 4.85
C ARG A 125 3.72 -6.05 3.69
N ILE A 126 2.56 -6.58 3.30
CA ILE A 126 1.75 -6.04 2.22
C ILE A 126 1.23 -4.65 2.58
N ARG A 127 0.82 -4.44 3.84
CA ARG A 127 0.48 -3.12 4.36
C ARG A 127 1.64 -2.14 4.17
N THR A 128 2.86 -2.51 4.54
CA THR A 128 4.04 -1.64 4.37
C THR A 128 4.35 -1.35 2.91
N ILE A 129 4.15 -2.32 2.01
CA ILE A 129 4.44 -2.15 0.57
C ILE A 129 3.42 -1.25 -0.12
N LEU A 130 2.14 -1.42 0.23
CA LEU A 130 1.03 -0.69 -0.40
C LEU A 130 0.76 0.66 0.28
N SER A 131 1.14 0.82 1.55
CA SER A 131 0.82 1.99 2.38
C SER A 131 -0.67 2.33 2.34
N LYS A 132 -1.53 1.30 2.38
CA LYS A 132 -2.99 1.40 2.28
C LYS A 132 -3.65 0.81 3.51
N GLU A 133 -4.84 1.35 3.81
CA GLU A 133 -5.78 0.73 4.73
C GLU A 133 -6.20 -0.65 4.22
N TRP A 134 -6.46 -1.57 5.14
CA TRP A 134 -6.90 -2.92 4.84
C TRP A 134 -8.08 -3.28 5.73
N VAL A 135 -8.81 -4.30 5.31
CA VAL A 135 -9.97 -4.83 6.03
C VAL A 135 -9.69 -6.30 6.31
N PHE A 136 -9.88 -6.70 7.56
CA PHE A 136 -9.85 -8.12 7.92
C PHE A 136 -11.16 -8.78 7.49
N LEU A 137 -11.03 -9.90 6.79
CA LEU A 137 -12.19 -10.72 6.41
C LEU A 137 -12.33 -11.94 7.32
N ASP A 138 -11.24 -12.34 8.00
CA ASP A 138 -11.26 -13.32 9.07
C ASP A 138 -10.86 -12.67 10.41
N ARG A 139 -11.79 -12.68 11.36
CA ARG A 139 -11.62 -12.12 12.70
C ARG A 139 -10.54 -12.83 13.52
N LYS A 140 -10.25 -14.11 13.23
CA LYS A 140 -9.23 -14.88 13.96
C LYS A 140 -7.83 -14.26 13.83
N HIS A 141 -7.57 -13.62 12.71
CA HIS A 141 -6.26 -13.06 12.36
C HIS A 141 -6.15 -11.56 12.67
N GLU A 142 -7.24 -10.91 13.08
CA GLU A 142 -7.27 -9.48 13.40
C GLU A 142 -6.36 -9.14 14.59
N ARG A 143 -6.60 -9.76 15.75
CA ARG A 143 -5.84 -9.53 16.99
C ARG A 143 -4.32 -9.72 16.83
N PRO A 144 -3.81 -10.86 16.33
CA PRO A 144 -2.36 -11.08 16.24
C PRO A 144 -1.68 -10.12 15.26
N VAL A 145 -2.40 -9.64 14.22
CA VAL A 145 -1.85 -8.63 13.32
C VAL A 145 -1.77 -7.26 13.99
N LEU A 146 -2.80 -6.87 14.75
CA LEU A 146 -2.78 -5.59 15.48
C LEU A 146 -1.67 -5.54 16.52
N GLU A 147 -1.49 -6.61 17.31
CA GLU A 147 -0.42 -6.74 18.31
C GLU A 147 0.98 -6.60 17.67
N ARG A 148 1.21 -7.28 16.54
CA ARG A 148 2.50 -7.19 15.85
C ARG A 148 2.76 -5.80 15.26
N LEU A 149 1.70 -5.09 14.85
CA LEU A 149 1.81 -3.72 14.36
C LEU A 149 2.09 -2.73 15.48
N THR A 150 1.51 -2.92 16.68
CA THR A 150 1.82 -2.10 17.86
C THR A 150 3.27 -2.31 18.30
N GLU A 151 3.72 -3.56 18.38
CA GLU A 151 5.12 -3.89 18.69
C GLU A 151 6.11 -3.25 17.71
N GLN A 152 5.82 -3.30 16.40
CA GLN A 152 6.68 -2.66 15.40
C GLN A 152 6.73 -1.15 15.55
N LYS A 153 5.61 -0.51 15.89
CA LYS A 153 5.55 0.94 16.13
C LYS A 153 6.33 1.32 17.38
N GLU A 154 6.15 0.59 18.48
CA GLU A 154 6.88 0.82 19.74
C GLU A 154 8.38 0.60 19.57
N ASN A 155 8.78 -0.48 18.89
CA ASN A 155 10.19 -0.75 18.59
C ASN A 155 10.80 0.32 17.68
N ALA A 156 10.05 0.83 16.70
CA ALA A 156 10.48 1.96 15.90
C ALA A 156 10.65 3.21 16.77
N GLN A 157 9.65 3.55 17.60
CA GLN A 157 9.71 4.70 18.52
C GLN A 157 10.89 4.62 19.49
N ARG A 158 11.18 3.44 20.06
CA ARG A 158 12.36 3.23 20.92
C ARG A 158 13.67 3.47 20.18
N ARG A 159 13.77 3.04 18.92
CA ARG A 159 14.96 3.30 18.06
C ARG A 159 15.11 4.78 17.74
N PHE A 160 14.02 5.50 17.54
CA PHE A 160 14.05 6.95 17.32
C PHE A 160 14.34 7.74 18.60
N ALA A 161 13.84 7.29 19.76
CA ALA A 161 14.08 7.93 21.05
C ALA A 161 15.50 7.71 21.61
N GLY A 162 16.14 6.58 21.28
CA GLY A 162 17.54 6.28 21.64
C GLY A 162 18.60 7.00 20.79
N GLY A 163 18.19 7.89 19.89
CA GLY A 163 19.05 8.59 18.94
C GLY A 163 19.38 10.03 19.32
N GLN A 164 19.60 10.35 20.60
CA GLN A 164 20.29 11.58 21.03
C GLN A 164 21.06 11.35 22.34
N SER A 165 22.35 11.02 22.23
CA SER A 165 23.46 11.52 23.06
C SER A 165 24.74 10.78 22.68
N GLY A 166 25.56 11.43 21.87
CA GLY A 166 26.84 10.93 21.40
C GLY A 166 27.46 11.94 20.44
N ALA A 167 27.58 13.20 20.89
CA ALA A 167 28.59 14.07 20.31
C ALA A 167 29.95 13.37 20.48
N PRO A 168 30.81 13.28 19.45
CA PRO A 168 32.17 12.82 19.67
C PRO A 168 32.83 13.83 20.61
N GLN A 169 33.26 13.35 21.77
CA GLN A 169 34.13 14.07 22.67
C GLN A 169 35.45 14.30 21.90
N MET A 170 35.65 15.51 21.40
CA MET A 170 36.96 15.97 20.94
C MET A 170 37.81 16.18 22.17
N ASP A 171 38.75 15.25 22.42
CA ASP A 171 39.81 15.49 23.38
C ASP A 171 40.78 16.54 22.82
N MET A 172 41.03 17.49 23.70
CA MET A 172 41.78 18.72 23.61
C MET A 172 43.29 18.44 23.58
N PHE A 173 44.01 18.71 22.49
CA PHE A 173 45.47 19.01 22.31
C PHE A 173 45.70 19.00 20.77
N ASP A 174 46.23 19.97 20.04
CA ASP A 174 47.02 21.19 20.29
C ASP A 174 46.60 22.29 19.31
N ALA A 175 46.74 23.53 19.75
CA ALA A 175 46.50 24.73 18.95
C ALA A 175 47.75 25.14 18.17
N VAL A 176 47.63 25.34 16.85
CA VAL A 176 48.38 26.37 16.09
C VAL A 176 47.49 26.85 14.93
N GLY A 177 46.97 28.08 15.01
CA GLY A 177 46.44 28.82 13.85
C GLY A 177 47.53 29.72 13.23
N PRO A 178 47.22 30.72 12.39
CA PRO A 178 46.10 30.93 11.46
C PRO A 178 46.60 30.78 9.99
N ASN A 179 45.79 30.82 8.92
CA ASN A 179 45.29 32.03 8.24
C ASN A 179 44.69 31.62 6.86
N PRO A 180 44.07 32.53 6.08
CA PRO A 180 42.89 32.25 5.28
C PRO A 180 43.22 32.01 3.81
N CYS A 181 42.38 31.29 3.08
CA CYS A 181 42.35 31.46 1.64
C CYS A 181 40.92 31.36 1.14
N GLN A 182 40.50 32.50 0.58
CA GLN A 182 39.29 32.75 -0.17
C GLN A 182 39.27 31.96 -1.51
N PRO A 183 38.13 31.97 -2.23
CA PRO A 183 37.91 31.12 -3.39
C PRO A 183 38.49 31.74 -4.65
N GLU A 184 39.07 30.92 -5.53
CA GLU A 184 39.44 31.33 -6.88
C GLU A 184 38.77 30.43 -7.92
N ALA A 185 37.92 31.07 -8.73
CA ALA A 185 37.56 30.59 -10.06
C ALA A 185 38.74 30.81 -11.03
N PRO A 186 38.85 30.01 -12.11
CA PRO A 186 38.93 30.61 -13.45
C PRO A 186 37.99 29.86 -14.42
N SER A 187 37.08 30.54 -15.13
CA SER A 187 37.27 31.26 -16.41
C SER A 187 37.25 30.35 -17.64
N ALA A 188 36.36 30.72 -18.55
CA ALA A 188 36.10 30.12 -19.85
C ALA A 188 37.29 30.17 -20.83
N GLN A 189 37.25 29.33 -21.86
CA GLN A 189 37.36 29.68 -23.30
C GLN A 189 37.37 28.37 -24.12
N GLU A 190 36.34 28.15 -24.93
CA GLU A 190 36.36 28.29 -26.40
C GLU A 190 36.76 26.99 -27.14
N ASN A 191 35.79 26.38 -27.81
CA ASN A 191 35.88 26.20 -29.26
C ASN A 191 34.49 25.92 -29.84
N ALA A 192 34.04 26.88 -30.65
CA ALA A 192 32.94 26.77 -31.58
C ALA A 192 33.46 26.26 -32.93
N ALA A 193 32.67 25.41 -33.60
CA ALA A 193 32.58 25.13 -35.05
C ALA A 193 32.19 23.65 -35.21
N GLU A 194 31.23 23.21 -36.02
CA GLU A 194 30.47 23.87 -37.08
C GLU A 194 29.34 22.90 -37.53
N LEU A 195 28.21 23.48 -37.94
CA LEU A 195 27.36 23.08 -39.09
C LEU A 195 26.52 21.77 -39.05
N ARG A 196 25.24 21.93 -38.68
CA ARG A 196 24.08 21.42 -39.46
C ARG A 196 23.91 22.29 -40.74
N PRO A 197 22.97 22.05 -41.69
CA PRO A 197 21.95 21.00 -41.86
C PRO A 197 21.84 20.44 -43.32
N LYS A 198 20.93 19.48 -43.54
CA LYS A 198 19.99 19.37 -44.70
C LYS A 198 19.26 18.03 -44.60
N SER A 199 18.01 17.96 -44.12
CA SER A 199 16.79 18.01 -44.94
C SER A 199 16.95 17.40 -46.33
N PHE A 200 16.35 16.23 -46.59
CA PHE A 200 15.66 15.97 -47.86
C PHE A 200 14.60 14.86 -47.73
N LEU A 201 13.57 15.04 -48.54
CA LEU A 201 12.21 14.48 -48.52
C LEU A 201 12.09 13.02 -49.00
N ALA A 202 11.00 12.39 -48.52
CA ALA A 202 9.97 11.60 -49.25
C ALA A 202 10.33 10.36 -50.09
N ASN A 203 9.58 9.27 -49.84
CA ASN A 203 8.75 8.48 -50.79
C ASN A 203 8.08 7.33 -49.99
N LEU A 204 6.76 7.23 -49.84
CA LEU A 204 5.67 6.87 -50.78
C LEU A 204 5.73 5.41 -51.30
N PHE A 205 4.63 4.68 -51.05
CA PHE A 205 4.17 3.39 -51.61
C PHE A 205 4.84 2.06 -51.18
N SER A 206 4.12 1.27 -50.38
CA SER A 206 3.37 0.08 -50.82
C SER A 206 2.33 -0.33 -49.78
#